data_AF-A0A6G8RT76-F1
#
_entry.id   AF-A0A6G8RT76-F1
#
_cell.length_a   1.000
_cell.length_b   1.000
_cell.length_c   1.000
_cell.angle_alpha   90.00
_cell.angle_beta   90.00
_cell.angle_gamma   90.00
#
_symmetry.space_group_name_H-M   'P 1'
#
loop_
_entity.id
_entity.type
_entity.pdbx_description
1 polymer ?
#
loop_
_entity_poly.entity_id
_entity_poly.type
_entity_poly.pdbx_seq_one_letter_code
_entity_poly.pdbx_strand_id
1 'polypeptide(L)'
;MNGPNNVTYEFNIDPAVDLSGLRVNLYIYGKSTGSSWYSYDKIITVIDKGKVLDKNFKDNTDISYIIEAVDTKRGHYFYYDDPYEHDGLRTDYIRTFIFSDDMVKQITHIIRNQYESDAVYEKNLHYVENKDNKKLEFFHPKISKYHMSQPAQEWLDKEVEIMGFEGLKTGPKIKEKDILRLKNITDAQKQELIKIHSQLKFNDP
;
A
#
# COMPACT_ATOMS: atom_id res chain seq x y z
N MET A 1 -1.40 -15.04 20.12
CA MET A 1 -0.68 -14.64 18.90
C MET A 1 -1.73 -14.12 17.93
N ASN A 2 -1.74 -12.83 17.64
CA ASN A 2 -2.66 -12.26 16.66
C ASN A 2 -1.97 -12.40 15.29
N GLY A 3 -2.44 -13.35 14.47
CA GLY A 3 -2.01 -13.44 13.08
C GLY A 3 -2.50 -12.24 12.27
N PRO A 4 -1.97 -12.03 11.05
CA PRO A 4 -2.36 -10.90 10.23
C PRO A 4 -3.84 -10.95 9.82
N ASN A 5 -4.42 -9.79 9.53
CA ASN A 5 -5.73 -9.67 8.92
C ASN A 5 -5.70 -10.16 7.47
N ASN A 6 -6.75 -10.83 7.02
CA ASN A 6 -6.95 -11.15 5.61
C ASN A 6 -7.84 -10.10 4.95
N VAL A 7 -7.36 -9.52 3.85
CA VAL A 7 -8.13 -8.59 3.03
C VAL A 7 -8.34 -9.21 1.65
N THR A 8 -9.58 -9.23 1.20
CA THR A 8 -9.94 -9.57 -0.18
C THR A 8 -10.41 -8.30 -0.89
N TYR A 9 -9.78 -7.98 -2.01
CA TYR A 9 -10.19 -6.91 -2.90
C TYR A 9 -10.91 -7.51 -4.10
N GLU A 10 -12.16 -7.10 -4.31
CA GLU A 10 -12.97 -7.57 -5.42
C GLU A 10 -13.18 -6.45 -6.44
N PHE A 11 -12.90 -6.73 -7.71
CA PHE A 11 -12.97 -5.73 -8.78
C PHE A 11 -14.01 -6.11 -9.82
N ASN A 12 -14.93 -5.19 -10.09
CA ASN A 12 -16.01 -5.37 -11.07
C ASN A 12 -16.18 -4.12 -11.92
N ILE A 13 -16.67 -4.31 -13.14
CA ILE A 13 -17.08 -3.24 -14.04
C ILE A 13 -18.58 -3.39 -14.26
N ASP A 14 -19.30 -2.27 -14.25
CA ASP A 14 -20.72 -2.23 -14.61
C ASP A 14 -20.91 -2.77 -16.04
N PRO A 15 -21.68 -3.86 -16.23
CA PRO A 15 -21.85 -4.47 -17.55
C PRO A 15 -22.58 -3.57 -18.55
N ALA A 16 -23.25 -2.51 -18.09
CA ALA A 16 -23.94 -1.55 -18.94
C ALA A 16 -23.01 -0.47 -19.53
N VAL A 17 -21.74 -0.41 -19.14
CA VAL A 17 -20.83 0.70 -19.48
C VAL A 17 -19.58 0.19 -20.23
N ASP A 18 -19.27 0.80 -21.37
CA ASP A 18 -18.00 0.55 -22.06
C ASP A 18 -16.85 1.29 -21.38
N LEU A 19 -16.11 0.64 -20.48
CA LEU A 19 -14.92 1.20 -19.84
C LEU A 19 -13.61 0.77 -20.52
N SER A 20 -13.59 0.54 -21.84
CA SER A 20 -12.39 0.06 -22.55
C SER A 20 -11.17 0.99 -22.51
N GLY A 21 -11.32 2.24 -22.06
CA GLY A 21 -10.23 3.18 -21.79
C GLY A 21 -9.69 3.13 -20.36
N LEU A 22 -10.32 2.37 -19.46
CA LEU A 22 -10.02 2.29 -18.03
C LEU A 22 -8.80 1.42 -17.74
N ARG A 23 -7.89 1.96 -16.93
CA ARG A 23 -6.85 1.24 -16.20
C ARG A 23 -6.99 1.55 -14.72
N VAL A 24 -6.82 0.54 -13.88
CA VAL A 24 -6.87 0.67 -12.42
C VAL A 24 -5.66 -0.01 -11.80
N ASN A 25 -4.93 0.74 -10.98
CA ASN A 25 -3.84 0.25 -10.17
C ASN A 25 -4.27 0.21 -8.69
N LEU A 26 -4.02 -0.93 -8.05
CA LEU A 26 -4.13 -1.11 -6.61
C LEU A 26 -2.73 -1.02 -6.02
N TYR A 27 -2.55 -0.06 -5.11
CA TYR A 27 -1.34 0.10 -4.31
C TYR A 27 -1.65 -0.42 -2.92
N ILE A 28 -0.88 -1.40 -2.48
CA ILE A 28 -1.02 -2.02 -1.17
C ILE A 28 0.21 -1.67 -0.40
N TYR A 29 0.02 -1.07 0.76
CA TYR A 29 1.13 -0.80 1.65
C TYR A 29 1.22 -1.97 2.64
N GLY A 30 2.38 -2.17 3.24
CA GLY A 30 2.80 -3.40 3.92
C GLY A 30 3.33 -3.10 5.34
N LYS A 31 2.81 -3.69 6.44
CA LYS A 31 3.23 -3.42 7.82
C LYS A 31 4.65 -3.93 8.01
N SER A 32 5.42 -3.14 8.74
CA SER A 32 6.74 -3.39 9.35
C SER A 32 7.56 -4.54 8.75
N THR A 33 8.62 -4.18 8.04
CA THR A 33 9.74 -5.06 7.64
C THR A 33 10.55 -5.62 8.82
N GLY A 34 9.92 -5.72 10.00
CA GLY A 34 10.61 -5.77 11.28
C GLY A 34 11.35 -4.47 11.63
N SER A 35 11.21 -3.44 10.80
CA SER A 35 11.93 -2.19 10.92
C SER A 35 10.98 -1.02 10.72
N SER A 36 10.97 -0.10 11.68
CA SER A 36 10.24 1.17 11.61
C SER A 36 10.74 2.09 10.49
N TRP A 37 11.87 1.75 9.88
CA TRP A 37 12.51 2.51 8.82
C TRP A 37 11.93 2.22 7.44
N TYR A 38 11.26 1.08 7.27
CA TYR A 38 10.84 0.60 5.96
C TYR A 38 9.44 0.00 6.01
N SER A 39 8.60 0.44 5.09
CA SER A 39 7.37 -0.24 4.71
C SER A 39 7.64 -1.23 3.57
N TYR A 40 6.76 -2.21 3.41
CA TYR A 40 6.64 -2.91 2.14
C TYR A 40 5.55 -2.22 1.31
N ASP A 41 5.68 -2.22 -0.01
CA ASP A 41 4.63 -1.80 -0.92
C ASP A 41 4.53 -2.75 -2.10
N LYS A 42 3.34 -2.84 -2.68
CA LYS A 42 3.08 -3.62 -3.89
C LYS A 42 2.09 -2.87 -4.75
N ILE A 43 2.39 -2.81 -6.05
CA ILE A 43 1.51 -2.21 -7.04
C ILE A 43 1.12 -3.27 -8.06
N ILE A 44 -0.17 -3.39 -8.32
CA ILE A 44 -0.72 -4.28 -9.34
C ILE A 44 -1.78 -3.56 -10.17
N THR A 45 -1.82 -3.85 -11.47
CA THR A 45 -2.93 -3.43 -12.32
C THR A 45 -4.05 -4.45 -12.25
N VAL A 46 -5.19 -4.07 -11.67
CA VAL A 46 -6.35 -4.96 -11.45
C VAL A 46 -7.36 -4.89 -12.59
N ILE A 47 -7.38 -3.77 -13.32
CA ILE A 47 -8.16 -3.59 -14.55
C ILE A 47 -7.26 -2.97 -15.61
N ASP A 48 -7.23 -3.54 -16.82
CA ASP A 48 -6.57 -2.96 -17.98
C ASP A 48 -7.49 -2.97 -19.20
N LYS A 49 -7.58 -1.82 -19.88
CA LYS A 49 -8.43 -1.63 -21.07
C LYS A 49 -9.87 -2.11 -20.83
N GLY A 50 -10.43 -1.79 -19.67
CA GLY A 50 -11.79 -2.19 -19.27
C GLY A 50 -11.97 -3.69 -19.03
N LYS A 51 -10.89 -4.45 -18.82
CA LYS A 51 -10.97 -5.87 -18.46
C LYS A 51 -10.37 -6.09 -17.07
N VAL A 52 -11.13 -6.73 -16.20
CA VAL A 52 -10.66 -7.17 -14.88
C VAL A 52 -9.61 -8.28 -15.09
N LEU A 53 -8.40 -8.06 -14.58
CA LEU A 53 -7.28 -8.99 -14.69
C LEU A 53 -7.17 -9.92 -13.48
N ASP A 54 -7.54 -9.42 -12.31
CA ASP A 54 -7.63 -10.19 -11.07
C ASP A 54 -8.92 -9.79 -10.35
N LYS A 55 -9.88 -10.71 -10.32
CA LYS A 55 -11.20 -10.44 -9.77
C LYS A 55 -11.20 -10.42 -8.26
N ASN A 56 -10.37 -11.25 -7.62
CA ASN A 56 -10.39 -11.50 -6.19
C ASN A 56 -8.95 -11.51 -5.67
N PHE A 57 -8.34 -10.33 -5.62
CA PHE A 57 -6.99 -10.20 -5.11
C PHE A 57 -7.01 -10.37 -3.59
N LYS A 58 -6.25 -11.35 -3.09
CA LYS A 58 -6.15 -11.63 -1.66
C LYS A 58 -4.81 -11.18 -1.13
N ASP A 59 -4.83 -10.52 0.01
CA ASP A 59 -3.65 -10.11 0.73
C ASP A 59 -3.80 -10.38 2.22
N ASN A 60 -2.71 -10.79 2.85
CA ASN A 60 -2.67 -11.07 4.28
C ASN A 60 -1.78 -10.04 5.00
N THR A 61 -1.65 -8.85 4.43
CA THR A 61 -0.90 -7.79 5.04
C THR A 61 -1.89 -6.78 5.65
N ASP A 62 -1.72 -6.59 6.96
CA ASP A 62 -2.34 -5.64 7.90
C ASP A 62 -2.28 -4.12 7.53
N ILE A 63 -2.82 -3.62 6.39
CA ILE A 63 -2.50 -2.24 5.93
C ILE A 63 -3.52 -1.54 5.02
N SER A 64 -3.44 -0.22 5.02
CA SER A 64 -3.93 0.71 4.01
C SER A 64 -3.65 0.33 2.55
N TYR A 65 -4.46 0.94 1.68
CA TYR A 65 -4.34 0.80 0.23
C TYR A 65 -4.74 2.10 -0.45
N ILE A 66 -4.29 2.26 -1.69
CA ILE A 66 -4.70 3.32 -2.58
C ILE A 66 -5.22 2.67 -3.87
N ILE A 67 -6.30 3.22 -4.41
CA ILE A 67 -6.76 2.91 -5.76
C ILE A 67 -6.60 4.14 -6.61
N GLU A 68 -5.87 3.98 -7.70
CA GLU A 68 -5.75 4.99 -8.74
C GLU A 68 -6.33 4.43 -10.04
N ALA A 69 -7.22 5.19 -10.68
CA ALA A 69 -7.84 4.81 -11.93
C ALA A 69 -7.81 5.97 -12.94
N VAL A 70 -7.60 5.63 -14.20
CA VAL A 70 -7.69 6.57 -15.32
C VAL A 70 -8.52 5.92 -16.42
N ASP A 71 -9.58 6.60 -16.86
CA ASP A 71 -10.24 6.31 -18.13
C ASP A 71 -9.80 7.34 -19.17
N THR A 72 -8.91 6.92 -20.05
CA THR A 72 -8.34 7.78 -21.10
C THR A 72 -9.34 8.14 -22.20
N LYS A 73 -10.40 7.36 -22.41
CA LYS A 73 -11.41 7.65 -23.43
C LYS A 73 -12.36 8.76 -22.97
N ARG A 74 -12.68 8.77 -21.67
CA ARG A 74 -13.57 9.76 -21.05
C ARG A 74 -12.85 10.95 -20.46
N GLY A 75 -11.53 10.88 -20.32
CA GLY A 75 -10.77 11.92 -19.61
C GLY A 75 -11.10 11.94 -18.12
N HIS A 76 -11.35 10.78 -17.52
CA HIS A 76 -11.66 10.65 -16.09
C HIS A 76 -10.41 10.19 -15.32
N TYR A 77 -10.25 10.74 -14.12
CA TYR A 77 -9.24 10.35 -13.15
C TYR A 77 -9.92 10.07 -11.81
N PHE A 78 -9.46 9.05 -11.12
CA PHE A 78 -9.93 8.71 -9.79
C PHE A 78 -8.75 8.33 -8.91
N TYR A 79 -8.76 8.82 -7.68
CA TYR A 79 -7.79 8.54 -6.66
C TYR A 79 -8.51 8.42 -5.33
N TYR A 80 -8.30 7.29 -4.66
CA TYR A 80 -8.82 7.06 -3.34
C TYR A 80 -7.73 6.48 -2.46
N ASP A 81 -7.46 7.18 -1.36
CA ASP A 81 -6.54 6.78 -0.31
C ASP A 81 -7.36 6.47 0.93
N ASP A 82 -7.27 5.24 1.41
CA ASP A 82 -7.95 4.77 2.61
C ASP A 82 -6.91 4.65 3.73
N PRO A 83 -6.73 5.71 4.53
CA PRO A 83 -5.75 5.71 5.60
C PRO A 83 -6.26 4.81 6.73
N TYR A 84 -5.73 3.59 6.80
CA TYR A 84 -5.70 2.69 7.97
C TYR A 84 -6.95 2.71 8.89
N GLU A 85 -7.80 1.69 8.79
CA GLU A 85 -8.75 1.35 9.85
C GLU A 85 -8.17 0.22 10.72
N HIS A 86 -7.71 0.53 11.94
CA HIS A 86 -7.43 -0.48 12.95
C HIS A 86 -8.00 -0.11 14.31
N ASP A 87 -8.99 -0.88 14.76
CA ASP A 87 -9.46 -0.95 16.14
C ASP A 87 -8.71 -2.00 16.99
N GLY A 88 -7.48 -2.37 16.60
CA GLY A 88 -6.63 -3.28 17.39
C GLY A 88 -7.10 -4.74 17.50
N LEU A 89 -8.23 -5.11 16.88
CA LEU A 89 -8.79 -6.46 16.83
C LEU A 89 -8.52 -7.12 15.47
N ARG A 90 -8.22 -8.43 15.48
CA ARG A 90 -8.10 -9.23 14.25
C ARG A 90 -9.41 -9.17 13.47
N THR A 91 -9.38 -8.58 12.30
CA THR A 91 -10.55 -8.26 11.49
C THR A 91 -10.22 -8.53 10.04
N ASP A 92 -10.92 -9.47 9.42
CA ASP A 92 -10.81 -9.74 7.99
C ASP A 92 -11.75 -8.79 7.23
N TYR A 93 -11.40 -8.42 6.01
CA TYR A 93 -12.15 -7.46 5.20
C TYR A 93 -12.41 -8.00 3.80
N ILE A 94 -13.61 -7.76 3.27
CA ILE A 94 -13.88 -7.87 1.82
C ILE A 94 -14.23 -6.47 1.32
N ARG A 95 -13.44 -5.96 0.38
CA ARG A 95 -13.60 -4.63 -0.22
C ARG A 95 -13.92 -4.79 -1.69
N THR A 96 -15.17 -4.54 -2.06
CA THR A 96 -15.66 -4.65 -3.44
C THR A 96 -15.72 -3.28 -4.09
N PHE A 97 -15.11 -3.16 -5.27
CA PHE A 97 -15.11 -1.96 -6.10
C PHE A 97 -15.84 -2.25 -7.41
N ILE A 98 -16.84 -1.43 -7.71
CA ILE A 98 -17.63 -1.50 -8.93
C ILE A 98 -17.40 -0.20 -9.69
N PHE A 99 -16.71 -0.29 -10.82
CA PHE A 99 -16.40 0.85 -11.69
C PHE A 99 -17.54 1.05 -12.70
N SER A 100 -18.13 2.24 -12.68
CA SER A 100 -19.20 2.69 -13.58
C SER A 100 -18.72 3.93 -14.37
N ASP A 101 -19.65 4.62 -15.04
CA ASP A 101 -19.36 5.70 -15.99
C ASP A 101 -18.72 6.95 -15.33
N ASP A 102 -19.35 7.46 -14.27
CA ASP A 102 -18.97 8.68 -13.55
C ASP A 102 -18.68 8.45 -12.06
N MET A 103 -18.78 7.20 -11.61
CA MET A 103 -18.52 6.83 -10.22
C MET A 103 -17.85 5.46 -10.07
N VAL A 104 -17.30 5.25 -8.88
CA VAL A 104 -16.85 3.97 -8.34
C VAL A 104 -17.65 3.71 -7.07
N LYS A 105 -18.44 2.64 -7.06
CA LYS A 105 -19.11 2.18 -5.83
C LYS A 105 -18.15 1.28 -5.05
N GLN A 106 -17.90 1.62 -3.81
CA GLN A 106 -17.16 0.81 -2.86
C GLN A 106 -18.13 0.18 -1.85
N ILE A 107 -17.97 -1.11 -1.59
CA ILE A 107 -18.68 -1.85 -0.54
C ILE A 107 -17.62 -2.53 0.33
N THR A 108 -17.64 -2.28 1.63
CA THR A 108 -16.71 -2.87 2.60
C THR A 108 -17.49 -3.74 3.57
N HIS A 109 -17.19 -5.04 3.59
CA HIS A 109 -17.66 -6.00 4.59
C HIS A 109 -16.58 -6.22 5.64
N ILE A 110 -16.94 -6.07 6.91
CA ILE A 110 -16.07 -6.30 8.06
C ILE A 110 -16.41 -7.67 8.66
N ILE A 111 -15.42 -8.57 8.71
CA ILE A 111 -15.56 -9.96 9.17
C ILE A 111 -14.73 -10.12 10.44
N ARG A 112 -15.38 -10.10 11.62
CA ARG A 112 -14.69 -10.34 12.90
C ARG A 112 -14.74 -11.81 13.35
N ASN A 113 -15.62 -12.61 12.75
CA ASN A 113 -15.70 -14.06 12.95
C ASN A 113 -15.63 -14.78 11.60
N GLN A 114 -15.11 -16.00 11.54
CA GLN A 114 -14.78 -16.70 10.29
C GLN A 114 -15.98 -17.10 9.40
N TYR A 115 -17.21 -16.75 9.76
CA TYR A 115 -18.42 -17.24 9.08
C TYR A 115 -19.35 -16.11 8.60
N GLU A 116 -19.34 -14.94 9.23
CA GLU A 116 -20.31 -13.86 8.93
C GLU A 116 -19.68 -12.46 8.99
N SER A 117 -20.26 -11.55 8.20
CA SER A 117 -19.91 -10.12 8.18
C SER A 117 -20.67 -9.39 9.30
N ASP A 118 -19.94 -8.71 10.18
CA ASP A 118 -20.49 -7.97 11.31
C ASP A 118 -20.99 -6.57 10.91
N ALA A 119 -20.40 -5.96 9.87
CA ALA A 119 -20.78 -4.64 9.38
C ALA A 119 -20.57 -4.51 7.87
N VAL A 120 -21.41 -3.70 7.22
CA VAL A 120 -21.31 -3.36 5.79
C VAL A 120 -21.37 -1.85 5.62
N TYR A 121 -20.39 -1.29 4.91
CA TYR A 121 -20.31 0.12 4.58
C TYR A 121 -20.33 0.30 3.08
N GLU A 122 -21.10 1.27 2.60
CA GLU A 122 -21.15 1.61 1.18
C GLU A 122 -20.75 3.07 0.97
N LYS A 123 -19.95 3.30 -0.05
CA LYS A 123 -19.51 4.64 -0.45
C LYS A 123 -19.57 4.78 -1.96
N ASN A 124 -20.19 5.84 -2.43
CA ASN A 124 -20.11 6.25 -3.83
C ASN A 124 -18.97 7.27 -3.93
N LEU A 125 -18.01 6.97 -4.78
CA LEU A 125 -16.86 7.82 -5.07
C LEU A 125 -16.97 8.30 -6.51
N HIS A 126 -16.59 9.54 -6.80
CA HIS A 126 -16.74 10.11 -8.14
C HIS A 126 -15.39 10.30 -8.82
N TYR A 127 -15.37 10.14 -10.14
CA TYR A 127 -14.21 10.57 -10.92
C TYR A 127 -14.14 12.11 -10.94
N VAL A 128 -12.94 12.61 -11.16
CA VAL A 128 -12.65 14.00 -11.50
C VAL A 128 -12.11 14.08 -12.93
N GLU A 129 -12.09 15.27 -13.50
CA GLU A 129 -11.53 15.51 -14.82
C GLU A 129 -10.00 15.27 -14.83
N ASN A 130 -9.52 14.49 -15.80
CA ASN A 130 -8.10 14.21 -16.02
C ASN A 130 -7.42 15.33 -16.83
N LYS A 131 -7.35 16.53 -16.25
CA LYS A 131 -6.80 17.73 -16.91
C LYS A 131 -5.36 17.57 -17.38
N ASP A 132 -4.56 16.81 -16.64
CA ASP A 132 -3.13 16.63 -16.92
C ASP A 132 -2.85 15.49 -17.91
N ASN A 133 -3.89 14.87 -18.49
CA ASN A 133 -3.76 13.69 -19.35
C ASN A 133 -2.89 12.59 -18.72
N LYS A 134 -3.06 12.38 -17.40
CA LYS A 134 -2.35 11.33 -16.65
C LYS A 134 -2.57 9.99 -17.34
N LYS A 135 -1.52 9.16 -17.32
CA LYS A 135 -1.55 7.77 -17.78
C LYS A 135 -0.97 6.90 -16.68
N LEU A 136 -1.65 5.79 -16.39
CA LEU A 136 -1.16 4.83 -15.42
C LEU A 136 -0.20 3.85 -16.09
N GLU A 137 0.93 3.60 -15.44
CA GLU A 137 1.82 2.49 -15.79
C GLU A 137 1.11 1.15 -15.57
N PHE A 138 1.49 0.15 -16.36
CA PHE A 138 0.96 -1.21 -16.25
C PHE A 138 1.86 -2.07 -15.36
N PHE A 139 1.32 -2.59 -14.27
CA PHE A 139 2.00 -3.46 -13.32
C PHE A 139 1.40 -4.86 -13.39
N HIS A 140 2.12 -5.81 -13.99
CA HIS A 140 1.59 -7.13 -14.28
C HIS A 140 1.33 -7.95 -12.98
N PRO A 141 0.07 -8.31 -12.65
CA PRO A 141 -0.29 -8.85 -11.33
C PRO A 141 0.48 -10.09 -10.89
N LYS A 142 0.79 -11.00 -11.83
CA LYS A 142 1.48 -12.28 -11.52
C LYS A 142 2.97 -12.14 -11.24
N ILE A 143 3.60 -11.04 -11.65
CA ILE A 143 5.05 -10.84 -11.49
C ILE A 143 5.38 -9.68 -10.56
N SER A 144 4.43 -8.78 -10.29
CA SER A 144 4.57 -7.75 -9.27
C SER A 144 4.90 -8.37 -7.91
N LYS A 145 5.99 -7.91 -7.31
CA LYS A 145 6.45 -8.34 -5.99
C LYS A 145 6.30 -7.20 -5.01
N TYR A 146 6.33 -7.54 -3.72
CA TYR A 146 6.55 -6.56 -2.68
C TYR A 146 7.94 -5.95 -2.83
N HIS A 147 8.02 -4.64 -2.72
CA HIS A 147 9.25 -3.89 -2.65
C HIS A 147 9.35 -3.26 -1.27
N MET A 148 10.57 -3.23 -0.72
CA MET A 148 10.81 -2.52 0.52
C MET A 148 11.05 -1.06 0.16
N SER A 149 10.23 -0.17 0.71
CA SER A 149 10.31 1.26 0.44
C SER A 149 11.66 1.84 0.83
N GLN A 150 11.98 3.00 0.27
CA GLN A 150 13.14 3.78 0.67
C GLN A 150 12.65 4.96 1.53
N PRO A 151 13.17 5.14 2.76
CA PRO A 151 12.75 6.24 3.60
C PRO A 151 13.14 7.58 2.96
N ALA A 152 12.18 8.50 2.95
CA ALA A 152 12.41 9.88 2.56
C ALA A 152 13.44 10.53 3.48
N GLN A 153 14.17 11.54 2.98
CA GLN A 153 15.20 12.20 3.78
C GLN A 153 14.63 12.87 5.03
N GLU A 154 13.45 13.48 4.92
CA GLU A 154 12.73 14.10 6.05
C GLU A 154 12.45 13.11 7.18
N TRP A 155 12.08 11.88 6.83
CA TRP A 155 11.87 10.80 7.81
C TRP A 155 13.17 10.39 8.49
N LEU A 156 14.25 10.20 7.72
CA LEU A 156 15.57 9.87 8.27
C LEU A 156 16.06 10.95 9.24
N ASP A 157 15.93 12.22 8.85
CA ASP A 157 16.37 13.36 9.65
C ASP A 157 15.60 13.42 10.99
N LYS A 158 14.28 13.19 10.96
CA LYS A 158 13.43 13.14 12.15
C LYS A 158 13.76 11.98 13.08
N GLU A 159 13.96 10.78 12.55
CA GLU A 159 14.30 9.61 13.37
C GLU A 159 15.65 9.78 14.07
N VAL A 160 16.64 10.39 13.41
CA VAL A 160 17.93 10.73 14.03
C VAL A 160 17.76 11.71 15.19
N GLU A 161 16.91 12.73 15.03
CA GLU A 161 16.61 13.70 16.09
C GLU A 161 15.96 13.03 17.31
N ILE A 162 15.05 12.09 17.08
CA ILE A 162 14.32 11.38 18.15
C ILE A 162 15.21 10.35 18.85
N MET A 163 15.91 9.50 18.09
CA MET A 163 16.64 8.36 18.64
C MET A 163 18.06 8.72 19.09
N GLY A 164 18.69 9.70 18.43
CA GLY A 164 20.12 9.98 18.55
C GLY A 164 21.00 8.79 18.18
N PHE A 165 22.33 8.98 18.27
CA PHE A 165 23.29 7.93 17.90
C PHE A 165 23.14 6.64 18.73
N GLU A 166 22.96 6.76 20.04
CA GLU A 166 22.82 5.58 20.91
C GLU A 166 21.55 4.78 20.61
N GLY A 167 20.41 5.45 20.36
CA GLY A 167 19.17 4.78 19.98
C GLY A 167 19.27 4.06 18.64
N LEU A 168 20.00 4.63 17.68
CA LEU A 168 20.25 4.01 16.38
C LEU A 168 21.07 2.71 16.49
N LYS A 169 21.94 2.56 17.49
CA LYS A 169 22.72 1.32 17.68
C LYS A 169 21.86 0.14 18.14
N THR A 170 20.88 0.39 19.00
CA THR A 170 20.00 -0.64 19.57
C THR A 170 18.67 -0.78 18.83
N GLY A 171 18.44 0.05 17.82
CA GLY A 171 17.20 0.09 17.05
C GLY A 171 17.05 -1.05 16.03
N PRO A 172 15.91 -1.08 15.32
CA PRO A 172 15.68 -2.02 14.22
C PRO A 172 16.69 -1.84 13.08
N LYS A 173 16.89 -2.89 12.27
CA LYS A 173 17.86 -2.88 11.17
C LYS A 173 17.65 -1.71 10.20
N ILE A 174 18.75 -1.02 9.89
CA ILE A 174 18.89 0.02 8.86
C ILE A 174 19.83 -0.49 7.76
N LYS A 175 19.50 -0.25 6.49
CA LYS A 175 20.37 -0.54 5.34
C LYS A 175 21.55 0.41 5.35
N GLU A 176 22.72 -0.10 4.99
CA GLU A 176 23.95 0.69 4.84
C GLU A 176 23.75 1.96 3.99
N LYS A 177 23.08 1.84 2.84
CA LYS A 177 22.80 3.00 1.97
C LYS A 177 22.03 4.12 2.68
N ASP A 178 21.18 3.79 3.65
CA ASP A 178 20.38 4.77 4.39
C ASP A 178 21.14 5.29 5.61
N ILE A 179 22.00 4.48 6.24
CA ILE A 179 22.95 4.94 7.27
C ILE A 179 23.86 6.03 6.72
N LEU A 180 24.35 5.86 5.48
CA LEU A 180 25.20 6.85 4.82
C LEU A 180 24.48 8.18 4.58
N ARG A 181 23.14 8.16 4.44
CA ARG A 181 22.27 9.32 4.23
C ARG A 181 21.89 10.05 5.52
N LEU A 182 22.15 9.48 6.70
CA LEU A 182 21.82 10.12 7.98
C LEU A 182 22.60 11.44 8.12
N LYS A 183 21.89 12.52 8.46
CA LYS A 183 22.47 13.81 8.85
C LYS A 183 22.75 13.85 10.35
N ASN A 184 23.55 14.81 10.80
CA ASN A 184 23.86 15.03 12.23
C ASN A 184 24.49 13.81 12.95
N ILE A 185 25.09 12.89 12.17
CA ILE A 185 25.88 11.75 12.63
C ILE A 185 27.23 11.83 11.91
N THR A 186 28.33 11.70 12.64
CA THR A 186 29.70 11.77 12.07
C THR A 186 30.01 10.53 11.23
N ASP A 187 31.02 10.61 10.35
CA ASP A 187 31.42 9.46 9.53
C ASP A 187 31.92 8.28 10.38
N ALA A 188 32.62 8.55 11.48
CA ALA A 188 33.05 7.50 12.41
C ALA A 188 31.83 6.76 13.02
N GLN A 189 30.80 7.50 13.41
CA GLN A 189 29.55 6.94 13.92
C GLN A 189 28.79 6.16 12.83
N LYS A 190 28.78 6.64 11.58
CA LYS A 190 28.19 5.90 10.46
C LYS A 190 28.87 4.55 10.25
N GLN A 191 30.20 4.49 10.28
CA GLN A 191 30.93 3.22 10.15
C GLN A 191 30.63 2.26 11.29
N GLU A 192 30.49 2.76 12.51
CA GLU A 192 30.06 1.95 13.66
C GLU A 192 28.65 1.38 13.46
N LEU A 193 27.70 2.22 13.03
CA LEU A 193 26.33 1.79 12.71
C LEU A 193 26.32 0.74 11.61
N ILE A 194 27.07 0.92 10.52
CA ILE A 194 27.16 -0.07 9.43
C ILE A 194 27.62 -1.42 9.98
N LYS A 195 28.66 -1.43 10.82
CA LYS A 195 29.16 -2.66 11.46
C LYS A 195 28.08 -3.34 12.32
N ILE A 196 27.38 -2.58 13.17
CA ILE A 196 26.31 -3.12 14.03
C ILE A 196 25.15 -3.67 13.19
N HIS A 197 24.63 -2.86 12.26
CA HIS A 197 23.45 -3.18 11.47
C HIS A 197 23.69 -4.26 10.41
N SER A 198 24.95 -4.50 10.03
CA SER A 198 25.32 -5.66 9.20
C SER A 198 25.03 -7.01 9.87
N GLN A 199 25.05 -7.04 11.20
CA GLN A 199 24.81 -8.24 12.01
C GLN A 199 23.32 -8.47 12.30
N LEU A 200 22.50 -7.43 12.16
CA LEU A 200 21.06 -7.51 12.32
C LEU A 200 20.42 -8.14 11.08
N LYS A 201 19.21 -8.69 11.23
CA LYS A 201 18.36 -9.11 10.11
C LYS A 201 17.12 -8.22 10.07
N PHE A 202 16.52 -8.07 8.89
CA PHE A 202 15.11 -7.64 8.87
C PHE A 202 14.33 -8.74 9.55
N ASN A 203 13.46 -8.40 10.50
CA ASN A 203 12.59 -9.43 11.05
C ASN A 203 11.64 -9.80 9.90
N ASP A 204 11.59 -11.09 9.57
CA ASP A 204 10.59 -11.58 8.64
C ASP A 204 9.20 -11.29 9.23
N PRO A 205 8.22 -10.87 8.41
CA PRO A 205 6.84 -10.69 8.87
C PRO A 205 6.22 -11.99 9.39
#